data_AF-A0A355UB72-F1
#
_entry.id   AF-A0A355UB72-F1
#
_cell.length_a   1.000
_cell.length_b   1.000
_cell.length_c   1.000
_cell.angle_alpha   90.00
_cell.angle_beta   90.00
_cell.angle_gamma   90.00
#
_symmetry.space_group_name_H-M   'P 1'
#
loop_
_entity.id
_entity.type
_entity.pdbx_description
1 polymer ?
#
loop_
_entity_poly.entity_id
_entity_poly.type
_entity_poly.pdbx_seq_one_letter_code
_entity_poly.pdbx_strand_id
1 'polypeptide(L)'
;MSIHEYLEKHLPASKAHAIVDYLQEYKCLLKITKPRKTKRGDFRQNGRELSISVNHDDNSYRFLFTLVHEIAHLKTFHLHRNKVKPHGEEWKSNFKNLFYHFQMEEEFGKDEAVFKVVAYELENPKACSG
;
A
#
# COMPACT_ATOMS: atom_id res chain seq x y z
N MET A 1 11.60 -12.44 12.05
CA MET A 1 10.27 -11.81 11.99
C MET A 1 9.69 -12.08 10.63
N SER A 2 8.52 -12.71 10.58
CA SER A 2 7.74 -12.92 9.37
C SER A 2 7.13 -11.59 8.90
N ILE A 3 6.62 -11.57 7.66
CA ILE A 3 5.89 -10.39 7.15
C ILE A 3 4.62 -10.15 7.97
N HIS A 4 3.91 -11.20 8.36
CA HIS A 4 2.71 -11.09 9.19
C HIS A 4 3.00 -10.42 10.54
N GLU A 5 4.01 -10.93 11.27
CA GLU A 5 4.45 -10.36 12.55
C GLU A 5 4.91 -8.90 12.41
N TYR A 6 5.49 -8.53 11.26
CA TYR A 6 5.86 -7.14 11.01
C TYR A 6 4.64 -6.24 10.83
N LEU A 7 3.65 -6.68 10.05
CA LEU A 7 2.41 -5.92 9.82
C LEU A 7 1.61 -5.72 11.12
N GLU A 8 1.64 -6.70 12.03
CA GLU A 8 1.00 -6.62 13.36
C GLU A 8 1.59 -5.53 14.27
N LYS A 9 2.78 -5.01 13.96
CA LYS A 9 3.31 -3.81 14.64
C LYS A 9 2.59 -2.53 14.25
N HIS A 10 1.95 -2.52 13.09
CA HIS A 10 1.29 -1.36 12.50
C HIS A 10 -0.23 -1.49 12.49
N LEU A 11 -0.77 -2.71 12.57
CA LEU A 11 -2.19 -3.02 12.43
C LEU A 11 -2.64 -4.07 13.45
N PRO A 12 -3.96 -4.11 13.77
CA PRO A 12 -4.56 -5.30 14.38
C PRO A 12 -4.32 -6.56 13.53
N ALA A 13 -4.22 -7.72 14.20
CA ALA A 13 -3.94 -9.01 13.56
C ALA A 13 -4.89 -9.34 12.40
N SER A 14 -6.19 -9.04 12.54
CA SER A 14 -7.18 -9.28 11.48
C SER A 14 -6.90 -8.49 10.20
N LYS A 15 -6.49 -7.22 10.31
CA LYS A 15 -6.16 -6.37 9.15
C LYS A 15 -4.80 -6.78 8.54
N ALA A 16 -3.83 -7.16 9.37
CA ALA A 16 -2.57 -7.71 8.90
C ALA A 16 -2.80 -8.99 8.08
N HIS A 17 -3.65 -9.89 8.56
CA HIS A 17 -4.03 -11.11 7.86
C HIS A 17 -4.70 -10.81 6.51
N ALA A 18 -5.68 -9.89 6.48
CA ALA A 18 -6.37 -9.49 5.27
C ALA A 18 -5.41 -8.98 4.17
N ILE A 19 -4.38 -8.21 4.54
CA ILE A 19 -3.36 -7.75 3.59
C ILE A 19 -2.50 -8.91 3.08
N VAL A 20 -2.09 -9.82 3.97
CA VAL A 20 -1.30 -10.99 3.58
C VAL A 20 -2.08 -11.88 2.61
N ASP A 21 -3.34 -12.18 2.93
CA ASP A 21 -4.22 -13.00 2.09
C ASP A 21 -4.43 -12.36 0.71
N TYR A 22 -4.69 -11.05 0.68
CA TYR A 22 -4.83 -10.30 -0.56
C TYR A 22 -3.58 -10.45 -1.42
N LEU A 23 -2.39 -10.25 -0.86
CA LEU A 23 -1.13 -10.39 -1.60
C LEU A 23 -0.87 -11.83 -2.07
N GLN A 24 -1.26 -12.83 -1.27
CA GLN A 24 -1.16 -14.24 -1.64
C GLN A 24 -2.08 -14.59 -2.83
N GLU A 25 -3.31 -14.09 -2.85
CA GLU A 25 -4.25 -14.27 -3.97
C GLU A 25 -3.64 -13.78 -5.29
N TYR A 26 -2.99 -12.61 -5.26
CA TYR A 26 -2.30 -12.05 -6.42
C TYR A 26 -0.89 -12.62 -6.65
N LYS A 27 -0.43 -13.59 -5.83
CA LYS A 27 0.92 -14.17 -5.89
C LYS A 27 2.02 -13.10 -5.85
N CYS A 28 1.81 -12.07 -5.04
CA CYS A 28 2.72 -10.94 -4.89
C CYS A 28 3.56 -11.07 -3.61
N LEU A 29 4.88 -11.00 -3.75
CA LEU A 29 5.81 -11.07 -2.62
C LEU A 29 5.99 -9.69 -1.97
N LEU A 30 5.67 -9.55 -0.68
CA LEU A 30 5.99 -8.35 0.10
C LEU A 30 7.37 -8.47 0.77
N LYS A 31 8.19 -7.42 0.61
CA LYS A 31 9.52 -7.31 1.21
C LYS A 31 9.63 -6.03 2.03
N ILE A 32 9.96 -6.15 3.30
CA ILE A 32 10.35 -5.01 4.13
C ILE A 32 11.86 -4.78 3.95
N THR A 33 12.23 -3.59 3.53
CA THR A 33 13.61 -3.25 3.14
C THR A 33 14.18 -2.17 4.03
N LYS A 34 15.51 -2.03 4.09
CA LYS A 34 16.13 -0.89 4.78
C LYS A 34 15.72 0.42 4.11
N PRO A 35 15.53 1.52 4.86
CA PRO A 35 15.15 2.81 4.30
C PRO A 35 16.09 3.26 3.16
N ARG A 36 15.51 3.51 1.99
CA ARG A 36 16.18 4.10 0.83
C ARG A 36 15.87 5.60 0.78
N LYS A 37 16.83 6.40 0.30
CA LYS A 37 16.65 7.86 0.16
C LYS A 37 15.74 8.26 -1.00
N THR A 38 15.61 7.43 -2.03
CA THR A 38 15.00 7.79 -3.31
C THR A 38 13.54 7.36 -3.47
N LYS A 39 13.07 6.40 -2.67
CA LYS A 39 11.68 5.89 -2.65
C LYS A 39 11.40 5.17 -1.33
N ARG A 40 10.17 5.19 -0.84
CA ARG A 40 9.73 4.40 0.34
C ARG A 40 9.00 3.13 -0.06
N GLY A 41 8.27 3.13 -1.17
CA GLY A 41 7.61 1.97 -1.77
C GLY A 41 8.10 1.66 -3.18
N ASP A 42 7.86 0.43 -3.65
CA ASP A 42 8.01 0.06 -5.06
C ASP A 42 7.28 -1.27 -5.37
N PHE A 43 6.27 -1.22 -6.22
CA PHE A 43 5.71 -2.38 -6.91
C PHE A 43 6.55 -2.71 -8.16
N ARG A 44 6.85 -3.99 -8.36
CA ARG A 44 7.58 -4.48 -9.52
C ARG A 44 6.95 -5.75 -10.09
N GLN A 45 6.90 -5.79 -11.42
CA GLN A 45 6.71 -7.01 -12.19
C GLN A 45 8.06 -7.41 -12.82
N ASN A 46 8.51 -8.65 -12.58
CA ASN A 46 9.63 -9.26 -13.28
C ASN A 46 9.17 -10.55 -13.97
N GLY A 47 8.90 -10.48 -15.27
CA GLY A 47 8.29 -11.59 -15.99
C GLY A 47 6.92 -11.95 -15.40
N ARG A 48 6.82 -13.12 -14.77
CA ARG A 48 5.61 -13.59 -14.07
C ARG A 48 5.60 -13.28 -12.57
N GLU A 49 6.74 -12.90 -12.01
CA GLU A 49 6.86 -12.59 -10.59
C GLU A 49 6.36 -11.18 -10.30
N LEU A 50 5.58 -11.06 -9.23
CA LEU A 50 5.08 -9.79 -8.71
C LEU A 50 5.66 -9.56 -7.32
N SER A 51 6.12 -8.35 -7.05
CA SER A 51 6.64 -8.02 -5.72
C SER A 51 6.36 -6.57 -5.34
N ILE A 52 6.22 -6.34 -4.04
CA ILE A 52 6.16 -5.03 -3.42
C ILE A 52 7.33 -4.94 -2.44
N SER A 53 8.07 -3.84 -2.49
CA SER A 53 9.04 -3.49 -1.46
C SER A 53 8.61 -2.22 -0.75
N VAL A 54 8.59 -2.23 0.58
CA VAL A 54 8.36 -1.03 1.39
C VAL A 54 9.54 -0.87 2.35
N ASN A 55 9.96 0.36 2.59
CA ASN A 55 10.98 0.65 3.58
C ASN A 55 10.43 0.33 4.98
N HIS A 56 11.27 -0.22 5.84
CA HIS A 56 11.01 -0.28 7.27
C HIS A 56 10.76 1.14 7.80
N ASP A 57 9.78 1.28 8.67
CA ASP A 57 9.37 2.58 9.17
C ASP A 57 8.66 2.43 10.52
N ASP A 58 9.09 3.16 11.54
CA ASP A 58 8.45 3.15 12.86
C ASP A 58 7.14 3.97 12.88
N ASN A 59 6.93 4.84 11.88
CA ASN A 59 5.68 5.57 11.74
C ASN A 59 4.66 4.70 10.98
N SER A 60 3.71 4.12 11.72
CA SER A 60 2.67 3.25 11.15
C SER A 60 1.86 3.93 10.05
N TYR A 61 1.49 5.21 10.20
CA TYR A 61 0.73 5.92 9.17
C TYR A 61 1.47 6.02 7.85
N ARG A 62 2.75 6.38 7.90
CA ARG A 62 3.59 6.48 6.72
C ARG A 62 3.82 5.12 6.06
N PHE A 63 4.12 4.11 6.87
CA PHE A 63 4.27 2.73 6.40
C PHE A 63 3.01 2.23 5.69
N LEU A 64 1.85 2.34 6.34
CA LEU A 64 0.58 1.82 5.83
C LEU A 64 0.12 2.55 4.58
N PHE A 65 0.28 3.88 4.54
CA PHE A 65 -0.07 4.66 3.36
C PHE A 65 0.76 4.22 2.15
N THR A 66 2.08 4.09 2.32
CA THR A 66 2.98 3.59 1.27
C THR A 66 2.65 2.15 0.89
N LEU A 67 2.32 1.27 1.84
CA LEU A 67 1.95 -0.11 1.53
C LEU A 67 0.68 -0.17 0.66
N VAL A 68 -0.38 0.54 1.04
CA VAL A 68 -1.63 0.58 0.25
C VAL A 68 -1.40 1.22 -1.12
N HIS A 69 -0.49 2.21 -1.21
CA HIS A 69 -0.07 2.82 -2.48
C HIS A 69 0.50 1.78 -3.44
N GLU A 70 1.43 0.94 -2.97
CA GLU A 70 2.03 -0.11 -3.79
C GLU A 70 1.04 -1.25 -4.10
N ILE A 71 0.14 -1.60 -3.18
CA ILE A 71 -0.94 -2.57 -3.46
C ILE A 71 -1.89 -2.03 -4.54
N ALA A 72 -2.14 -0.72 -4.59
CA ALA A 72 -2.91 -0.11 -5.67
C ALA A 72 -2.23 -0.24 -7.03
N HIS A 73 -0.89 -0.15 -7.09
CA HIS A 73 -0.15 -0.48 -8.31
C HIS A 73 -0.34 -1.95 -8.71
N LEU A 74 -0.26 -2.88 -7.77
CA LEU A 74 -0.52 -4.30 -8.03
C LEU A 74 -1.94 -4.53 -8.59
N LYS A 75 -2.98 -3.99 -7.94
CA LYS A 75 -4.37 -4.13 -8.38
C LYS A 75 -4.59 -3.54 -9.77
N THR A 76 -4.06 -2.35 -10.00
CA THR A 76 -4.17 -1.67 -11.31
C THR A 76 -3.46 -2.47 -12.40
N PHE A 77 -2.28 -3.00 -12.11
CA PHE A 77 -1.56 -3.85 -13.03
C PHE A 77 -2.33 -5.15 -13.32
N HIS A 78 -2.99 -5.74 -12.34
CA HIS A 78 -3.81 -6.93 -12.57
C HIS A 78 -4.99 -6.64 -13.50
N LEU A 79 -5.69 -5.53 -13.31
CA LEU A 79 -6.88 -5.16 -14.09
C LEU A 79 -6.54 -4.64 -15.49
N HIS A 80 -5.48 -3.84 -15.62
CA HIS A 80 -5.21 -3.06 -16.83
C HIS A 80 -3.84 -3.33 -17.46
N ARG A 81 -2.97 -4.08 -16.79
CA ARG A 81 -1.56 -4.27 -17.18
C ARG A 81 -0.88 -2.91 -17.36
N ASN A 82 -0.02 -2.78 -18.37
CA ASN A 82 0.71 -1.53 -18.67
C ASN A 82 -0.07 -0.61 -19.62
N LYS A 83 -1.41 -0.73 -19.71
CA LYS A 83 -2.24 0.04 -20.64
C LYS A 83 -2.68 1.39 -20.09
N VAL A 84 -2.53 1.61 -18.78
CA VAL A 84 -2.97 2.82 -18.09
C VAL A 84 -1.78 3.55 -17.48
N LYS A 85 -1.95 4.86 -17.26
CA LYS A 85 -0.89 5.68 -16.69
C LYS A 85 -0.67 5.30 -15.22
N PRO A 86 0.58 5.26 -14.73
CA PRO A 86 0.86 5.28 -13.31
C PRO A 86 0.14 6.46 -12.67
N HIS A 87 -0.53 6.21 -11.54
CA HIS A 87 -1.31 7.23 -10.82
C HIS A 87 -2.42 7.91 -11.65
N GLY A 88 -2.86 7.26 -12.74
CA GLY A 88 -4.04 7.65 -13.52
C GLY A 88 -5.36 7.36 -12.81
N GLU A 89 -6.48 7.66 -13.44
CA GLU A 89 -7.82 7.53 -12.85
C GLU A 89 -8.11 6.12 -12.30
N GLU A 90 -7.69 5.09 -13.03
CA GLU A 90 -7.85 3.69 -12.61
C GLU A 90 -7.05 3.39 -11.35
N TRP A 91 -5.81 3.89 -11.27
CA TRP A 91 -4.98 3.72 -10.08
C TRP A 91 -5.56 4.49 -8.89
N LYS A 92 -6.03 5.72 -9.09
CA LYS A 92 -6.63 6.54 -8.03
C LYS A 92 -7.89 5.90 -7.46
N SER A 93 -8.74 5.38 -8.36
CA SER A 93 -9.94 4.62 -7.97
C SER A 93 -9.56 3.36 -7.19
N ASN A 94 -8.58 2.59 -7.66
CA ASN A 94 -8.10 1.40 -6.95
C ASN A 94 -7.50 1.73 -5.59
N PHE A 95 -6.71 2.80 -5.49
CA PHE A 95 -6.10 3.24 -4.23
C PHE A 95 -7.16 3.60 -3.19
N LYS A 96 -8.15 4.42 -3.57
CA LYS A 96 -9.29 4.76 -2.71
C LYS A 96 -10.09 3.53 -2.30
N ASN A 97 -10.39 2.64 -3.25
CA ASN A 97 -11.15 1.42 -2.97
C ASN A 97 -10.40 0.48 -2.02
N LEU A 98 -9.08 0.34 -2.18
CA LEU A 98 -8.24 -0.48 -1.29
C LEU A 98 -8.13 0.11 0.11
N PHE A 99 -8.03 1.43 0.22
CA PHE A 99 -7.99 2.12 1.50
C PHE A 99 -9.21 1.75 2.37
N TYR A 100 -10.42 1.86 1.81
CA TYR A 100 -11.64 1.47 2.51
C TYR A 100 -11.82 -0.04 2.62
N HIS A 101 -11.37 -0.82 1.64
CA HIS A 101 -11.46 -2.27 1.69
C HIS A 101 -10.69 -2.85 2.89
N PHE A 102 -9.51 -2.29 3.21
CA PHE A 102 -8.74 -2.68 4.39
C PHE A 102 -9.12 -1.90 5.66
N GLN A 103 -10.20 -1.12 5.62
CA GLN A 103 -10.69 -0.30 6.73
C GLN A 103 -9.60 0.60 7.32
N MET A 104 -8.80 1.22 6.45
CA MET A 104 -7.69 2.07 6.87
C MET A 104 -8.19 3.35 7.52
N GLU A 105 -9.39 3.82 7.19
CA GLU A 105 -10.03 4.97 7.83
C GLU A 105 -10.11 4.83 9.36
N GLU A 106 -10.29 3.61 9.88
CA GLU A 106 -10.31 3.37 11.33
C GLU A 106 -8.92 3.51 11.95
N GLU A 107 -7.85 3.21 11.20
CA GLU A 107 -6.48 3.33 11.68
C GLU A 107 -6.02 4.79 11.63
N PHE A 108 -6.19 5.43 10.46
CA PHE A 108 -5.83 6.83 10.27
C PHE A 108 -6.73 7.77 11.06
N GLY A 109 -7.99 7.39 11.32
CA GLY A 109 -8.93 8.16 12.14
C GLY A 109 -8.60 8.23 13.63
N LYS A 110 -7.62 7.45 14.12
CA LYS A 110 -7.10 7.56 15.50
C LYS A 110 -6.39 8.89 15.76
N ASP A 111 -5.94 9.57 14.70
CA ASP A 111 -5.36 10.91 14.74
C ASP A 111 -6.06 11.79 13.70
N GLU A 112 -6.85 12.75 14.17
CA GLU A 112 -7.67 13.61 13.31
C GLU A 112 -6.82 14.46 12.34
N ALA A 113 -5.64 14.91 12.76
CA ALA A 113 -4.77 15.72 11.92
C ALA A 113 -4.20 14.87 10.78
N VAL A 114 -3.77 13.65 11.09
CA VAL A 114 -3.32 12.68 10.10
C VAL A 114 -4.45 12.31 9.14
N PHE A 115 -5.65 12.03 9.66
CA PHE A 115 -6.80 11.67 8.84
C PHE A 115 -7.15 12.75 7.82
N LYS A 116 -7.13 14.03 8.22
CA LYS A 116 -7.37 15.17 7.30
C LYS A 116 -6.36 15.20 6.15
N VAL A 117 -5.08 14.98 6.44
CA VAL A 117 -4.03 14.92 5.42
C VAL A 117 -4.25 13.76 4.46
N VAL A 118 -4.59 12.59 4.99
CA VAL A 118 -4.83 11.39 4.18
C VAL A 118 -6.09 11.50 3.33
N ALA A 119 -7.17 12.07 3.85
CA ALA A 119 -8.39 12.32 3.08
C ALA A 119 -8.10 13.23 1.87
N TYR A 120 -7.33 14.30 2.08
CA TYR A 120 -6.90 15.18 0.99
C TYR A 120 -6.01 14.46 -0.03
N GLU A 121 -5.05 13.65 0.42
CA GLU A 121 -4.19 12.85 -0.47
C GLU A 121 -4.97 11.73 -1.18
N LEU A 122 -6.05 11.19 -0.62
CA LEU A 122 -6.91 10.21 -1.32
C LEU A 122 -7.72 10.86 -2.44
N GLU A 123 -8.10 12.13 -2.30
CA GLU A 123 -8.75 12.90 -3.36
C GLU A 123 -7.75 13.33 -4.44
N ASN A 124 -6.53 13.70 -4.03
CA ASN A 124 -5.50 14.25 -4.91
C ASN A 124 -4.17 13.48 -4.83
N PRO A 125 -4.15 12.16 -5.04
CA PRO A 125 -2.96 11.37 -4.75
C PRO A 125 -1.84 11.72 -5.74
N LYS A 126 -0.71 12.12 -5.17
CA LYS A 126 0.46 12.55 -5.92
C LYS A 126 1.31 11.35 -6.33
N ALA A 127 2.03 11.51 -7.44
CA ALA A 127 2.93 10.47 -7.96
C ALA A 127 4.12 10.13 -7.02
N CYS A 128 4.41 10.97 -6.02
CA CYS A 128 5.55 10.85 -5.10
C CYS A 128 5.16 10.46 -3.67
N SER A 129 3.93 10.01 -3.43
CA SER A 129 3.51 9.62 -2.06
C SER A 129 4.09 8.27 -1.60
N GLY A 130 4.94 7.66 -2.44
CA GLY A 130 5.66 6.41 -2.22
C GLY A 130 7.12 6.61 -1.88
#